data_AF-A0A0G1TP34-F1
#
_entry.id   AF-A0A0G1TP34-F1
#
_cell.length_a   1.000
_cell.length_b   1.000
_cell.length_c   1.000
_cell.angle_alpha   90.00
_cell.angle_beta   90.00
_cell.angle_gamma   90.00
#
_symmetry.space_group_name_H-M   'P 1'
#
loop_
_entity.id
_entity.type
_entity.pdbx_description
1 polymer ?
#
loop_
_entity_poly.entity_id
_entity_poly.type
_entity_poly.pdbx_seq_one_letter_code
_entity_poly.pdbx_strand_id
1 'polypeptide(L)'
;MRSRKRIIILEHGGGELSNQLWNFISIYAHCCQQGYNLENYSFSEYAPWFKIPLKKPLLFIFFFFPFWVLEKLGGYETVAASFLFRALKKYIRFVYGWYAAAIKVLYTDRIVSSDSGVIRLDNTALQNPFEKILAHHASAYGTGWLFRNYTGMKTYRKEIQEYFEPQEKHKRKASALVNGCREKYRYIIGVHIRQRNQWDTRVSFEEDCEAWKTYAAKPFFYPLHFSFVRVFLKSYCDFFHKNPNETCFVICSNKSVPEEDFPGMHCVLSKGNCIEDMLTLASCDCVIGSDSTLSALSSWWGDIPLIAMQENPDWGYYTDKKGYFENKYVTAVHY
;
A
#
# COMPACT_ATOMS: atom_id res chain seq x y z
N MET A 1 -8.61 -21.63 -20.79
CA MET A 1 -9.09 -22.36 -19.58
C MET A 1 -8.18 -21.98 -18.41
N ARG A 2 -8.69 -21.35 -17.35
CA ARG A 2 -7.85 -21.05 -16.16
C ARG A 2 -7.44 -22.36 -15.48
N SER A 3 -6.19 -22.44 -15.01
CA SER A 3 -5.64 -23.61 -14.32
C SER A 3 -6.51 -24.03 -13.12
N ARG A 4 -6.56 -25.33 -12.80
CA ARG A 4 -7.15 -25.82 -11.54
C ARG A 4 -6.33 -25.40 -10.31
N LYS A 5 -5.06 -24.99 -10.51
CA LYS A 5 -4.16 -24.56 -9.43
C LYS A 5 -4.58 -23.20 -8.89
N ARG A 6 -4.46 -23.04 -7.57
CA ARG A 6 -4.79 -21.79 -6.88
C ARG A 6 -3.81 -21.45 -5.77
N ILE A 7 -3.55 -20.16 -5.60
CA ILE A 7 -2.87 -19.61 -4.44
C ILE A 7 -3.92 -18.89 -3.58
N ILE A 8 -3.89 -19.13 -2.27
CA ILE A 8 -4.73 -18.44 -1.30
C ILE A 8 -3.83 -17.63 -0.37
N ILE A 9 -4.00 -16.31 -0.32
CA ILE A 9 -3.35 -15.49 0.69
C ILE A 9 -4.17 -15.63 1.98
N LEU A 10 -3.59 -16.38 2.93
CA LEU A 10 -4.24 -16.72 4.17
C LEU A 10 -4.05 -15.62 5.21
N GLU A 11 -2.85 -15.08 5.34
CA GLU A 11 -2.53 -14.02 6.29
C GLU A 11 -1.50 -13.08 5.67
N HIS A 12 -1.67 -11.78 5.91
CA HIS A 12 -0.78 -10.74 5.40
C HIS A 12 0.19 -10.23 6.48
N GLY A 13 0.39 -10.95 7.60
CA GLY A 13 1.37 -10.59 8.64
C GLY A 13 1.18 -9.22 9.32
N GLY A 14 0.00 -8.61 9.20
CA GLY A 14 -0.25 -7.23 9.67
C GLY A 14 -0.11 -6.15 8.58
N GLY A 15 0.04 -4.89 9.01
CA GLY A 15 0.23 -3.75 8.11
C GLY A 15 -1.05 -3.07 7.60
N GLU A 16 -0.87 -1.85 7.09
CA GLU A 16 -1.92 -0.99 6.51
C GLU A 16 -2.18 -1.34 5.04
N LEU A 17 -3.16 -0.67 4.42
CA LEU A 17 -3.62 -0.90 3.04
C LEU A 17 -2.49 -1.16 2.05
N SER A 18 -1.49 -0.27 2.01
CA SER A 18 -0.43 -0.30 1.00
C SER A 18 0.49 -1.52 1.14
N ASN A 19 0.80 -1.95 2.37
CA ASN A 19 1.59 -3.16 2.61
C ASN A 19 0.84 -4.40 2.10
N GLN A 20 -0.45 -4.50 2.45
CA GLN A 20 -1.28 -5.62 2.04
C GLN A 20 -1.50 -5.64 0.52
N LEU A 21 -1.78 -4.48 -0.08
CA LEU A 21 -2.04 -4.37 -1.50
C LEU A 21 -0.77 -4.63 -2.33
N TRP A 22 0.41 -4.16 -1.89
CA TRP A 22 1.68 -4.45 -2.55
C TRP A 22 1.99 -5.96 -2.59
N ASN A 23 1.76 -6.64 -1.46
CA ASN A 23 1.90 -8.10 -1.36
C ASN A 23 0.89 -8.83 -2.25
N PHE A 24 -0.37 -8.39 -2.22
CA PHE A 24 -1.44 -8.98 -3.02
C PHE A 24 -1.17 -8.83 -4.52
N ILE A 25 -0.75 -7.64 -4.97
CA ILE A 25 -0.35 -7.36 -6.34
C ILE A 25 0.82 -8.25 -6.77
N SER A 26 1.84 -8.42 -5.91
CA SER A 26 3.00 -9.27 -6.21
C SER A 26 2.63 -10.74 -6.45
N ILE A 27 1.75 -11.30 -5.60
CA ILE A 27 1.27 -12.68 -5.76
C ILE A 27 0.31 -12.79 -6.95
N TYR A 28 -0.48 -11.75 -7.22
CA TYR A 28 -1.36 -11.71 -8.40
C TYR A 28 -0.55 -11.70 -9.69
N ALA A 29 0.52 -10.92 -9.77
CA ALA A 29 1.43 -10.92 -10.90
C ALA A 29 1.99 -12.32 -11.17
N HIS A 30 2.36 -13.06 -10.11
CA HIS A 30 2.80 -14.46 -10.23
C HIS A 30 1.68 -15.36 -10.76
N CYS A 31 0.47 -15.19 -10.24
CA CYS A 31 -0.69 -15.94 -10.73
C CYS A 31 -0.98 -15.67 -12.21
N CYS A 32 -0.79 -14.43 -12.68
CA CYS A 32 -0.92 -14.09 -14.10
C CYS A 32 0.13 -14.80 -14.95
N GLN A 33 1.39 -14.82 -14.52
CA GLN A 33 2.49 -15.51 -15.19
C GLN A 33 2.21 -17.00 -15.38
N GLN A 34 1.68 -17.66 -14.34
CA GLN A 34 1.46 -19.10 -14.34
C GLN A 34 0.04 -19.52 -14.76
N GLY A 35 -0.86 -18.56 -15.00
CA GLY A 35 -2.27 -18.84 -15.30
C GLY A 35 -3.06 -19.43 -14.12
N TYR A 36 -2.64 -19.15 -12.88
CA TYR A 36 -3.24 -19.65 -11.64
C TYR A 36 -4.41 -18.77 -11.16
N ASN A 37 -5.24 -19.36 -10.30
CA ASN A 37 -6.27 -18.61 -9.59
C ASN A 37 -5.72 -18.00 -8.29
N LEU A 38 -6.04 -16.74 -8.02
CA LEU A 38 -5.78 -16.11 -6.72
C LEU A 38 -7.06 -15.96 -5.92
N GLU A 39 -6.94 -16.16 -4.61
CA GLU A 39 -7.93 -15.84 -3.58
C GLU A 39 -7.21 -15.10 -2.43
N ASN A 40 -7.82 -14.06 -1.87
CA ASN A 40 -7.28 -13.36 -0.71
C ASN A 40 -8.42 -12.98 0.24
N TYR A 41 -8.59 -13.78 1.29
CA TYR A 41 -9.63 -13.54 2.29
C TYR A 41 -9.17 -12.61 3.40
N SER A 42 -7.86 -12.51 3.60
CA SER A 42 -7.25 -11.63 4.61
C SER A 42 -7.41 -10.15 4.27
N PHE A 43 -7.63 -9.82 3.00
CA PHE A 43 -7.85 -8.45 2.52
C PHE A 43 -9.28 -7.93 2.73
N SER A 44 -10.11 -8.62 3.51
CA SER A 44 -11.55 -8.33 3.62
C SER A 44 -11.87 -6.93 4.16
N GLU A 45 -11.00 -6.35 4.98
CA GLU A 45 -11.17 -5.00 5.52
C GLU A 45 -11.14 -3.93 4.42
N TYR A 46 -10.28 -4.11 3.42
CA TYR A 46 -10.05 -3.13 2.35
C TYR A 46 -10.76 -3.49 1.05
N ALA A 47 -11.15 -4.75 0.88
CA ALA A 47 -11.85 -5.23 -0.30
C ALA A 47 -13.08 -4.38 -0.73
N PRO A 48 -13.90 -3.81 0.18
CA PRO A 48 -15.00 -2.93 -0.22
C PRO A 48 -14.59 -1.71 -1.05
N TRP A 49 -13.33 -1.26 -0.94
CA TRP A 49 -12.81 -0.11 -1.68
C TRP A 49 -12.42 -0.43 -3.12
N PHE A 50 -12.46 -1.70 -3.53
CA PHE A 50 -12.05 -2.18 -4.85
C PHE A 50 -13.16 -2.99 -5.54
N LYS A 51 -13.06 -3.17 -6.85
CA LYS A 51 -13.96 -3.99 -7.67
C LYS A 51 -13.49 -5.45 -7.78
N ILE A 52 -12.88 -5.97 -6.73
CA ILE A 52 -12.29 -7.32 -6.73
C ILE A 52 -13.42 -8.39 -6.77
N PRO A 53 -13.37 -9.36 -7.69
CA PRO A 53 -14.38 -10.42 -7.75
C PRO A 53 -14.21 -11.41 -6.59
N LEU A 54 -15.26 -11.56 -5.78
CA LEU A 54 -15.29 -12.47 -4.63
C LEU A 54 -15.91 -13.81 -5.02
N LYS A 55 -15.13 -14.89 -4.92
CA LYS A 55 -15.48 -16.20 -5.51
C LYS A 55 -16.31 -17.11 -4.60
N LYS A 56 -16.32 -16.90 -3.28
CA LYS A 56 -16.97 -17.80 -2.32
C LYS A 56 -18.04 -17.08 -1.49
N PRO A 57 -19.35 -17.32 -1.75
CA PRO A 57 -20.45 -16.64 -1.06
C PRO A 57 -20.42 -16.79 0.46
N LEU A 58 -20.08 -17.96 0.99
CA LEU A 58 -20.01 -18.17 2.45
C LEU A 58 -18.90 -17.33 3.10
N LEU A 59 -17.69 -17.35 2.55
CA LEU A 59 -16.59 -16.53 3.08
C LEU A 59 -16.86 -15.03 2.90
N PHE A 60 -17.57 -14.66 1.83
CA PHE A 60 -18.07 -13.30 1.65
C PHE A 60 -18.98 -12.89 2.82
N ILE A 61 -19.99 -13.69 3.15
CA ILE A 61 -20.94 -13.39 4.23
C ILE A 61 -20.21 -13.22 5.57
N PHE A 62 -19.26 -14.10 5.90
CA PHE A 62 -18.59 -14.06 7.20
C PHE A 62 -17.51 -12.98 7.31
N PHE A 63 -16.73 -12.73 6.25
CA PHE A 63 -15.54 -11.89 6.36
C PHE A 63 -15.64 -10.54 5.64
N PHE A 64 -16.45 -10.43 4.58
CA PHE A 64 -16.51 -9.24 3.71
C PHE A 64 -17.79 -8.43 3.90
N PHE A 65 -18.93 -9.12 4.03
CA PHE A 65 -20.23 -8.48 4.16
C PHE A 65 -20.31 -7.47 5.32
N PRO A 66 -19.77 -7.75 6.52
CA PRO A 66 -19.78 -6.77 7.60
C PRO A 66 -19.05 -5.47 7.23
N PHE A 67 -17.87 -5.54 6.59
CA PHE A 67 -17.13 -4.36 6.16
C PHE A 67 -17.85 -3.61 5.04
N TRP A 68 -18.51 -4.32 4.12
CA TRP A 68 -19.28 -3.69 3.04
C TRP A 68 -20.50 -2.93 3.57
N VAL A 69 -21.22 -3.47 4.56
CA VAL A 69 -22.33 -2.77 5.21
C VAL A 69 -21.84 -1.52 5.94
N LEU A 70 -20.74 -1.62 6.69
CA LEU A 70 -20.15 -0.49 7.40
C LEU A 70 -19.70 0.63 6.45
N GLU A 71 -19.10 0.25 5.33
CA GLU A 71 -18.62 1.18 4.33
C GLU A 71 -19.77 1.96 3.67
N LYS A 72 -20.91 1.29 3.43
CA LYS A 72 -22.14 1.93 2.94
C LYS A 72 -22.81 2.85 3.94
N LEU A 73 -22.75 2.52 5.23
CA LEU A 73 -23.34 3.33 6.30
C LEU A 73 -22.51 4.58 6.65
N GLY A 74 -21.46 4.89 5.86
CA GLY A 74 -20.60 6.04 6.10
C GLY A 74 -19.83 5.90 7.41
N GLY A 75 -19.43 4.67 7.79
CA GLY A 75 -18.94 4.26 9.13
C GLY A 75 -17.77 5.02 9.76
N TYR A 76 -17.33 6.12 9.15
CA TYR A 76 -16.31 7.04 9.63
C TYR A 76 -16.86 8.41 10.08
N GLU A 77 -18.15 8.71 9.83
CA GLU A 77 -18.68 10.07 10.03
C GLU A 77 -19.17 10.36 11.46
N THR A 78 -19.38 9.34 12.31
CA THR A 78 -19.81 9.54 13.71
C THR A 78 -18.98 8.77 14.73
N VAL A 79 -18.81 9.37 15.92
CA VAL A 79 -18.00 8.79 17.02
C VAL A 79 -18.57 7.44 17.50
N ALA A 80 -19.89 7.29 17.58
CA ALA A 80 -20.54 6.04 17.98
C ALA A 80 -20.34 4.92 16.93
N ALA A 81 -20.46 5.25 15.64
CA ALA A 81 -20.13 4.32 14.55
C ALA A 81 -18.66 3.89 14.62
N SER A 82 -17.75 4.81 14.99
CA SER A 82 -16.32 4.50 15.13
C SER A 82 -16.00 3.48 16.24
N PHE A 83 -16.79 3.43 17.32
CA PHE A 83 -16.60 2.47 18.41
C PHE A 83 -17.11 1.08 18.02
N LEU A 84 -18.34 1.00 17.50
CA LEU A 84 -18.92 -0.24 16.97
C LEU A 84 -18.05 -0.82 15.85
N PHE A 85 -17.53 0.04 14.97
CA PHE A 85 -16.60 -0.34 13.92
C PHE A 85 -15.32 -0.97 14.49
N ARG A 86 -14.72 -0.35 15.51
CA ARG A 86 -13.53 -0.89 16.19
C ARG A 86 -13.80 -2.25 16.83
N ALA A 87 -14.94 -2.40 17.50
CA ALA A 87 -15.34 -3.66 18.14
C ALA A 87 -15.59 -4.76 17.10
N LEU A 88 -16.37 -4.47 16.05
CA LEU A 88 -16.67 -5.41 14.96
C LEU A 88 -15.41 -5.81 14.20
N LYS A 89 -14.53 -4.85 13.89
CA LYS A 89 -13.23 -5.13 13.27
C LYS A 89 -12.38 -6.05 14.14
N LYS A 90 -12.33 -5.84 15.46
CA LYS A 90 -11.62 -6.73 16.40
C LYS A 90 -12.24 -8.13 16.41
N TYR A 91 -13.57 -8.22 16.42
CA TYR A 91 -14.28 -9.49 16.38
C TYR A 91 -14.03 -10.26 15.08
N ILE A 92 -14.17 -9.63 13.91
CA ILE A 92 -13.93 -10.28 12.62
C ILE A 92 -12.47 -10.74 12.51
N ARG A 93 -11.51 -9.92 12.94
CA ARG A 93 -10.10 -10.31 12.98
C ARG A 93 -9.86 -11.52 13.89
N PHE A 94 -10.55 -11.58 15.04
CA PHE A 94 -10.48 -12.73 15.94
C PHE A 94 -11.02 -14.00 15.28
N VAL A 95 -12.23 -13.96 14.70
CA VAL A 95 -12.83 -15.10 13.99
C VAL A 95 -11.97 -15.52 12.80
N TYR A 96 -11.44 -14.56 12.04
CA TYR A 96 -10.53 -14.82 10.93
C TYR A 96 -9.22 -15.48 11.41
N GLY A 97 -8.68 -15.06 12.56
CA GLY A 97 -7.50 -15.66 13.17
C GLY A 97 -7.72 -17.14 13.49
N TRP A 98 -8.87 -17.52 14.03
CA TRP A 98 -9.24 -18.92 14.23
C TRP A 98 -9.34 -19.70 12.92
N TYR A 99 -9.97 -19.11 11.90
CA TYR A 99 -10.03 -19.70 10.57
C TYR A 99 -8.63 -19.94 9.99
N ALA A 100 -7.75 -18.95 10.04
CA ALA A 100 -6.38 -19.06 9.56
C ALA A 100 -5.58 -20.10 10.33
N ALA A 101 -5.70 -20.14 11.67
CA ALA A 101 -5.08 -21.16 12.50
C ALA A 101 -5.53 -22.58 12.14
N ALA A 102 -6.84 -22.79 11.94
CA ALA A 102 -7.37 -24.08 11.52
C ALA A 102 -6.83 -24.51 10.14
N ILE A 103 -6.75 -23.59 9.17
CA ILE A 103 -6.17 -23.88 7.85
C ILE A 103 -4.68 -24.23 7.96
N LYS A 104 -3.90 -23.52 8.80
CA LYS A 104 -2.47 -23.82 9.02
C LYS A 104 -2.25 -25.23 9.58
N VAL A 105 -3.12 -25.70 10.47
CA VAL A 105 -3.08 -27.06 11.04
C VAL A 105 -3.50 -28.11 10.00
N LEU A 106 -4.56 -27.85 9.23
CA LEU A 106 -5.10 -28.83 8.27
C LEU A 106 -4.24 -28.97 7.01
N TYR A 107 -3.48 -27.93 6.63
CA TYR A 107 -2.75 -27.85 5.36
C TYR A 107 -1.29 -27.44 5.57
N THR A 108 -0.64 -27.92 6.62
CA THR A 108 0.73 -27.53 7.00
C THR A 108 1.74 -27.77 5.87
N ASP A 109 1.57 -28.83 5.09
CA ASP A 109 2.40 -29.17 3.91
C ASP A 109 2.19 -28.24 2.70
N ARG A 110 1.20 -27.34 2.77
CA ARG A 110 0.81 -26.42 1.68
C ARG A 110 1.02 -24.95 2.00
N ILE A 111 1.65 -24.64 3.13
CA ILE A 111 1.94 -23.28 3.58
C ILE A 111 3.28 -22.80 3.01
N VAL A 112 3.28 -21.60 2.45
CA VAL A 112 4.48 -20.80 2.17
C VAL A 112 4.44 -19.58 3.08
N SER A 113 5.42 -19.44 3.98
CA SER A 113 5.54 -18.28 4.86
C SER A 113 6.67 -17.35 4.40
N SER A 114 6.39 -16.05 4.35
CA SER A 114 7.36 -14.97 4.18
C SER A 114 7.73 -14.26 5.49
N ASP A 115 7.41 -14.87 6.64
CA ASP A 115 7.64 -14.25 7.96
C ASP A 115 9.13 -14.14 8.32
N SER A 116 9.95 -15.05 7.76
CA SER A 116 11.42 -15.06 7.95
C SER A 116 12.20 -14.23 6.91
N GLY A 117 11.53 -13.63 5.92
CA GLY A 117 12.20 -12.81 4.92
C GLY A 117 11.48 -12.68 3.59
N VAL A 118 12.14 -11.99 2.66
CA VAL A 118 11.60 -11.70 1.33
C VAL A 118 11.60 -12.96 0.46
N ILE A 119 10.42 -13.32 -0.05
CA ILE A 119 10.25 -14.36 -1.05
C ILE A 119 10.08 -13.70 -2.42
N ARG A 120 11.11 -13.84 -3.27
CA ARG A 120 11.08 -13.37 -4.65
C ARG A 120 10.42 -14.42 -5.55
N LEU A 121 9.27 -14.04 -6.11
CA LEU A 121 8.48 -14.84 -7.05
C LEU A 121 8.91 -14.64 -8.50
N ASP A 122 9.75 -13.63 -8.76
CA ASP A 122 10.40 -13.38 -10.06
C ASP A 122 11.32 -14.53 -10.51
N ASN A 123 11.77 -15.36 -9.56
CA ASN A 123 12.73 -16.43 -9.80
C ASN A 123 12.11 -17.59 -10.61
N THR A 124 12.98 -18.37 -11.25
CA THR A 124 12.58 -19.57 -12.02
C THR A 124 11.66 -20.50 -11.21
N ALA A 125 10.78 -21.23 -11.92
CA ALA A 125 9.78 -22.10 -11.32
C ALA A 125 10.35 -23.10 -10.28
N LEU A 126 11.61 -23.53 -10.43
CA LEU A 126 12.25 -24.47 -9.50
C LEU A 126 12.60 -23.86 -8.13
N GLN A 127 12.78 -22.54 -8.05
CA GLN A 127 13.12 -21.84 -6.81
C GLN A 127 11.90 -21.25 -6.11
N ASN A 128 10.77 -21.12 -6.81
CA ASN A 128 9.56 -20.54 -6.26
C ASN A 128 8.85 -21.56 -5.33
N PRO A 129 8.66 -21.24 -4.04
CA PRO A 129 8.08 -22.16 -3.07
C PRO A 129 6.62 -22.51 -3.37
N PHE A 130 5.85 -21.62 -4.02
CA PHE A 130 4.49 -21.95 -4.44
C PHE A 130 4.49 -23.03 -5.52
N GLU A 131 5.44 -23.01 -6.46
CA GLU A 131 5.50 -24.01 -7.52
C GLU A 131 5.83 -25.41 -6.99
N LYS A 132 6.70 -25.50 -5.98
CA LYS A 132 7.02 -26.77 -5.32
C LYS A 132 5.76 -27.42 -4.71
N ILE A 133 4.94 -26.64 -4.03
CA ILE A 133 3.67 -27.12 -3.45
C ILE A 133 2.66 -27.43 -4.55
N LEU A 134 2.53 -26.55 -5.54
CA LEU A 134 1.58 -26.69 -6.63
C LEU A 134 1.95 -27.78 -7.65
N ALA A 135 3.15 -28.37 -7.56
CA ALA A 135 3.51 -29.58 -8.30
C ALA A 135 2.75 -30.82 -7.80
N HIS A 136 2.42 -30.85 -6.51
CA HIS A 136 1.78 -32.00 -5.85
C HIS A 136 0.36 -31.70 -5.36
N HIS A 137 -0.01 -30.43 -5.23
CA HIS A 137 -1.30 -30.01 -4.71
C HIS A 137 -2.01 -29.03 -5.65
N ALA A 138 -3.35 -29.05 -5.61
CA ALA A 138 -4.16 -28.08 -6.35
C ALA A 138 -4.14 -26.68 -5.72
N SER A 139 -3.67 -26.54 -4.48
CA SER A 139 -3.68 -25.28 -3.75
C SER A 139 -2.46 -25.10 -2.86
N ALA A 140 -1.96 -23.87 -2.81
CA ALA A 140 -0.96 -23.42 -1.85
C ALA A 140 -1.47 -22.20 -1.08
N TYR A 141 -1.00 -22.02 0.15
CA TYR A 141 -1.43 -20.99 1.08
C TYR A 141 -0.27 -20.09 1.45
N GLY A 142 -0.39 -18.78 1.21
CA GLY A 142 0.63 -17.79 1.57
C GLY A 142 0.36 -17.17 2.93
N THR A 143 1.39 -17.07 3.77
CA THR A 143 1.39 -16.31 5.03
C THR A 143 2.53 -15.28 5.05
N GLY A 144 2.29 -14.14 5.70
CA GLY A 144 3.23 -13.01 5.76
C GLY A 144 3.02 -11.97 4.64
N TRP A 145 3.91 -10.98 4.57
CA TRP A 145 3.72 -9.78 3.72
C TRP A 145 4.86 -9.48 2.74
N LEU A 146 5.88 -10.35 2.67
CA LEU A 146 7.11 -10.11 1.92
C LEU A 146 7.24 -10.98 0.67
N PHE A 147 6.13 -11.25 -0.03
CA PHE A 147 6.18 -11.81 -1.38
C PHE A 147 6.37 -10.69 -2.39
N ARG A 148 7.34 -10.83 -3.31
CA ARG A 148 7.69 -9.82 -4.31
C ARG A 148 7.81 -10.38 -5.71
N ASN A 149 7.28 -9.66 -6.70
CA ASN A 149 7.31 -10.04 -8.11
C ASN A 149 7.42 -8.78 -9.00
N TYR A 150 8.56 -8.11 -8.98
CA TYR A 150 8.74 -6.84 -9.70
C TYR A 150 8.62 -6.99 -11.21
N THR A 151 9.17 -8.08 -11.75
CA THR A 151 9.14 -8.37 -13.18
C THR A 151 7.71 -8.63 -13.62
N GLY A 152 6.96 -9.41 -12.85
CA GLY A 152 5.55 -9.66 -13.10
C GLY A 152 4.71 -8.39 -12.93
N MET A 153 4.95 -7.58 -11.89
CA MET A 153 4.24 -6.32 -11.68
C MET A 153 4.39 -5.35 -12.86
N LYS A 154 5.59 -5.29 -13.45
CA LYS A 154 5.84 -4.51 -14.66
C LYS A 154 5.14 -5.10 -15.88
N THR A 155 5.21 -6.43 -16.04
CA THR A 155 4.68 -7.14 -17.23
C THR A 155 3.16 -7.14 -17.27
N TYR A 156 2.50 -7.38 -16.14
CA TYR A 156 1.04 -7.55 -16.03
C TYR A 156 0.34 -6.32 -15.43
N ARG A 157 0.95 -5.15 -15.57
CA ARG A 157 0.49 -3.90 -14.95
C ARG A 157 -0.98 -3.61 -15.26
N LYS A 158 -1.38 -3.76 -16.52
CA LYS A 158 -2.75 -3.47 -16.97
C LYS A 158 -3.76 -4.41 -16.31
N GLU A 159 -3.48 -5.71 -16.31
CA GLU A 159 -4.31 -6.74 -15.70
C GLU A 159 -4.42 -6.54 -14.19
N ILE A 160 -3.31 -6.14 -13.54
CA ILE A 160 -3.30 -5.77 -12.12
C ILE A 160 -4.22 -4.57 -11.89
N GLN A 161 -4.09 -3.47 -12.65
CA GLN A 161 -4.92 -2.28 -12.47
C GLN A 161 -6.42 -2.56 -12.71
N GLU A 162 -6.74 -3.43 -13.69
CA GLU A 162 -8.11 -3.88 -13.94
C GLU A 162 -8.66 -4.73 -12.78
N TYR A 163 -7.88 -5.67 -12.26
CA TYR A 163 -8.31 -6.54 -11.16
C TYR A 163 -8.47 -5.80 -9.84
N PHE A 164 -7.55 -4.89 -9.55
CA PHE A 164 -7.52 -4.08 -8.33
C PHE A 164 -8.15 -2.70 -8.55
N GLU A 165 -9.06 -2.55 -9.50
CA GLU A 165 -9.65 -1.25 -9.81
C GLU A 165 -10.39 -0.69 -8.58
N PRO A 166 -10.04 0.53 -8.10
CA PRO A 166 -10.77 1.15 -7.00
C PRO A 166 -12.21 1.51 -7.38
N GLN A 167 -13.09 1.57 -6.38
CA GLN A 167 -14.47 2.02 -6.57
C GLN A 167 -14.52 3.47 -7.06
N GLU A 168 -15.50 3.80 -7.90
CA GLU A 168 -15.59 5.12 -8.53
C GLU A 168 -15.72 6.28 -7.55
N LYS A 169 -16.29 6.05 -6.37
CA LYS A 169 -16.39 7.10 -5.35
C LYS A 169 -15.02 7.55 -4.83
N HIS A 170 -14.05 6.64 -4.70
CA HIS A 170 -12.70 6.99 -4.24
C HIS A 170 -11.92 7.67 -5.35
N LYS A 171 -12.05 7.18 -6.60
CA LYS A 171 -11.44 7.81 -7.77
C LYS A 171 -11.95 9.25 -7.96
N ARG A 172 -13.26 9.46 -7.94
CA ARG A 172 -13.86 10.81 -8.07
C ARG A 172 -13.40 11.79 -6.99
N LYS A 173 -13.33 11.37 -5.73
CA LYS A 173 -12.86 12.24 -4.63
C LYS A 173 -11.40 12.65 -4.84
N ALA A 174 -10.53 11.69 -5.13
CA ALA A 174 -9.11 11.94 -5.38
C ALA A 174 -8.90 12.86 -6.60
N SER A 175 -9.56 12.55 -7.72
CA SER A 175 -9.45 13.35 -8.95
C SER A 175 -10.03 14.74 -8.80
N ALA A 176 -11.12 14.94 -8.05
CA ALA A 176 -11.70 16.26 -7.80
C ALA A 176 -10.71 17.19 -7.08
N LEU A 177 -10.02 16.68 -6.06
CA LEU A 177 -9.01 17.44 -5.33
C LEU A 177 -7.87 17.89 -6.25
N VAL A 178 -7.31 16.96 -7.01
CA VAL A 178 -6.18 17.23 -7.90
C VAL A 178 -6.58 18.12 -9.08
N ASN A 179 -7.74 17.89 -9.70
CA ASN A 179 -8.23 18.71 -10.80
C ASN A 179 -8.47 20.16 -10.37
N GLY A 180 -9.05 20.39 -9.19
CA GLY A 180 -9.22 21.73 -8.64
C GLY A 180 -7.88 22.46 -8.41
N CYS A 181 -6.79 21.72 -8.15
CA CYS A 181 -5.44 22.30 -8.11
C CYS A 181 -4.91 22.58 -9.53
N ARG A 182 -5.11 21.66 -10.48
CA ARG A 182 -4.66 21.81 -11.88
C ARG A 182 -5.31 22.99 -12.61
N GLU A 183 -6.49 23.43 -12.19
CA GLU A 183 -7.13 24.65 -12.72
C GLU A 183 -6.33 25.93 -12.44
N LYS A 184 -5.49 25.93 -11.39
CA LYS A 184 -4.78 27.13 -10.90
C LYS A 184 -3.27 27.02 -10.99
N TYR A 185 -2.74 25.81 -10.90
CA TYR A 185 -1.31 25.57 -10.76
C TYR A 185 -0.81 24.66 -11.89
N ARG A 186 0.39 24.98 -12.38
CA ARG A 186 1.05 24.22 -13.45
C ARG A 186 1.66 22.92 -12.95
N TYR A 187 2.21 22.93 -11.74
CA TYR A 187 2.89 21.77 -11.14
C TYR A 187 2.14 21.33 -9.90
N ILE A 188 1.68 20.08 -9.89
CA ILE A 188 0.97 19.47 -8.75
C ILE A 188 1.84 18.37 -8.17
N ILE A 189 2.38 18.60 -6.98
CA ILE A 189 3.33 17.70 -6.33
C ILE A 189 2.63 17.03 -5.15
N GLY A 190 2.52 15.70 -5.19
CA GLY A 190 1.97 14.93 -4.10
C GLY A 190 3.01 14.79 -2.99
N VAL A 191 2.66 15.14 -1.75
CA VAL A 191 3.55 15.08 -0.60
C VAL A 191 2.99 14.11 0.43
N HIS A 192 3.66 12.99 0.65
CA HIS A 192 3.28 12.02 1.67
C HIS A 192 4.12 12.21 2.94
N ILE A 193 3.46 12.64 4.02
CA ILE A 193 4.08 12.85 5.32
C ILE A 193 3.61 11.73 6.27
N ARG A 194 4.47 10.75 6.52
CA ARG A 194 4.22 9.74 7.57
C ARG A 194 4.91 10.16 8.85
N GLN A 195 4.13 10.57 9.84
CA GLN A 195 4.61 10.86 11.18
C GLN A 195 4.28 9.69 12.11
N ARG A 196 5.30 8.97 12.60
CA ARG A 196 5.12 8.09 13.76
C ARG A 196 4.83 8.90 15.02
N ASN A 197 4.13 8.33 15.99
CA ASN A 197 4.16 8.82 17.37
C ASN A 197 5.12 7.93 18.19
N GLN A 198 5.57 8.41 19.36
CA GLN A 198 6.33 7.60 20.34
C GLN A 198 5.57 6.33 20.81
N TRP A 199 4.29 6.19 20.47
CA TRP A 199 3.45 5.02 20.74
C TRP A 199 3.37 4.03 19.57
N ASP A 200 3.84 4.39 18.37
CA ASP A 200 3.98 3.50 17.21
C ASP A 200 5.17 2.53 17.43
N THR A 201 6.01 2.77 18.44
CA THR A 201 6.94 1.76 18.99
C THR A 201 6.25 0.77 19.92
N ARG A 202 5.02 1.05 20.36
CA ARG A 202 4.11 0.15 21.07
C ARG A 202 3.01 -0.37 20.14
N VAL A 203 3.30 -0.59 18.86
CA VAL A 203 2.59 -1.70 18.25
C VAL A 203 3.06 -2.92 19.00
N SER A 204 2.19 -3.38 19.90
CA SER A 204 2.11 -4.73 20.42
C SER A 204 1.90 -5.72 19.26
N PHE A 205 2.82 -5.73 18.29
CA PHE A 205 3.23 -6.96 17.66
C PHE A 205 4.15 -7.58 18.69
N GLU A 206 3.67 -8.65 19.31
CA GLU A 206 4.50 -9.56 20.09
C GLU A 206 5.81 -9.85 19.33
N GLU A 207 6.84 -10.10 20.11
CA GLU A 207 8.26 -9.82 19.85
C GLU A 207 8.95 -10.67 18.76
N ASP A 208 8.18 -11.22 17.81
CA ASP A 208 8.56 -12.42 17.06
C ASP A 208 8.96 -12.20 15.58
N CYS A 209 8.85 -10.99 15.02
CA CYS A 209 9.41 -10.73 13.69
C CYS A 209 10.81 -10.11 13.80
N GLU A 210 11.83 -10.95 13.73
CA GLU A 210 13.25 -10.56 13.75
C GLU A 210 13.61 -9.55 12.64
N ALA A 211 12.89 -9.60 11.51
CA ALA A 211 13.01 -8.61 10.43
C ALA A 211 12.67 -7.18 10.90
N TRP A 212 11.73 -7.00 11.83
CA TRP A 212 11.32 -5.68 12.31
C TRP A 212 12.37 -5.01 13.20
N LYS A 213 13.11 -5.80 14.00
CA LYS A 213 14.19 -5.31 14.86
C LYS A 213 15.34 -4.71 14.02
N THR A 214 15.58 -5.25 12.83
CA THR A 214 16.53 -4.69 11.84
C THR A 214 15.98 -3.41 11.17
N TYR A 215 14.66 -3.29 11.04
CA TYR A 215 13.97 -2.15 10.43
C TYR A 215 13.96 -0.89 11.30
N ALA A 216 13.69 -1.04 12.59
CA ALA A 216 13.67 0.08 13.55
C ALA A 216 15.06 0.67 13.83
N ALA A 217 16.13 -0.05 13.50
CA ALA A 217 17.51 0.37 13.69
C ALA A 217 18.07 1.24 12.55
N LYS A 218 17.30 1.50 11.48
CA LYS A 218 17.76 2.33 10.35
C LYS A 218 17.49 3.83 10.63
N PRO A 219 18.48 4.72 10.40
CA PRO A 219 18.38 6.16 10.68
C PRO A 219 17.37 6.93 9.78
N PHE A 220 16.71 6.27 8.83
CA PHE A 220 15.73 6.89 7.92
C PHE A 220 14.27 6.85 8.45
N PHE A 221 14.07 6.32 9.66
CA PHE A 221 12.75 6.12 10.27
C PHE A 221 12.38 7.21 11.29
N TYR A 222 12.92 8.42 11.17
CA TYR A 222 12.50 9.54 12.02
C TYR A 222 11.13 10.07 11.58
N PRO A 223 10.21 10.39 12.51
CA PRO A 223 8.99 11.10 12.16
C PRO A 223 9.37 12.41 11.47
N LEU A 224 8.89 12.59 10.24
CA LEU A 224 9.17 13.78 9.45
C LEU A 224 8.59 15.02 10.16
N HIS A 225 9.47 15.87 10.66
CA HIS A 225 9.06 17.16 11.21
C HIS A 225 8.66 18.09 10.07
N PHE A 226 7.58 18.87 10.24
CA PHE A 226 7.07 19.71 9.16
C PHE A 226 8.10 20.74 8.67
N SER A 227 8.94 21.27 9.56
CA SER A 227 10.05 22.16 9.18
C SER A 227 11.05 21.50 8.23
N PHE A 228 11.37 20.22 8.43
CA PHE A 228 12.22 19.45 7.53
C PHE A 228 11.55 19.28 6.16
N VAL A 229 10.27 18.88 6.16
CA VAL A 229 9.49 18.74 4.92
C VAL A 229 9.50 20.06 4.14
N ARG A 230 9.22 21.19 4.80
CA ARG A 230 9.27 22.51 4.17
C ARG A 230 10.62 22.81 3.52
N VAL A 231 11.72 22.60 4.24
CA VAL A 231 13.07 22.84 3.70
C VAL A 231 13.33 21.95 2.48
N PHE A 232 12.90 20.69 2.53
CA PHE A 232 13.02 19.75 1.42
C PHE A 232 12.18 20.15 0.19
N LEU A 233 10.93 20.59 0.40
CA LEU A 233 10.07 21.07 -0.69
C LEU A 233 10.63 22.35 -1.34
N LYS A 234 11.23 23.24 -0.53
CA LYS A 234 11.90 24.44 -1.06
C LYS A 234 13.09 24.05 -1.93
N SER A 235 13.96 23.16 -1.46
CA SER A 235 15.14 22.73 -2.22
C SER A 235 14.76 21.94 -3.48
N TYR A 236 13.66 21.18 -3.46
CA TYR A 236 13.07 20.58 -4.67
C TYR A 236 12.70 21.65 -5.71
N CYS A 237 11.99 22.71 -5.30
CA CYS A 237 11.64 23.80 -6.21
C CYS A 237 12.89 24.51 -6.75
N ASP A 238 13.87 24.79 -5.88
CA ASP A 238 15.11 25.46 -6.26
C ASP A 238 15.90 24.63 -7.30
N PHE A 239 16.07 23.32 -7.05
CA PHE A 239 16.83 22.43 -7.94
C PHE A 239 16.14 22.18 -9.28
N PHE A 240 14.83 21.91 -9.27
CA PHE A 240 14.06 21.64 -10.50
C PHE A 240 13.48 22.90 -11.16
N HIS A 241 13.91 24.08 -10.70
CA HIS A 241 13.47 25.40 -11.18
C HIS A 241 11.94 25.52 -11.26
N LYS A 242 11.24 25.03 -10.25
CA LYS A 242 9.78 25.13 -10.14
C LYS A 242 9.41 26.47 -9.52
N ASN A 243 8.65 27.27 -10.27
CA ASN A 243 8.14 28.54 -9.76
C ASN A 243 7.16 28.26 -8.60
N PRO A 244 7.41 28.79 -7.38
CA PRO A 244 6.50 28.59 -6.25
C PRO A 244 5.07 29.03 -6.52
N ASN A 245 4.86 30.10 -7.29
CA ASN A 245 3.53 30.62 -7.63
C ASN A 245 2.76 29.73 -8.61
N GLU A 246 3.46 28.85 -9.34
CA GLU A 246 2.84 27.89 -10.26
C GLU A 246 2.79 26.47 -9.69
N THR A 247 3.28 26.27 -8.45
CA THR A 247 3.45 24.96 -7.83
C THR A 247 2.50 24.80 -6.64
N CYS A 248 1.74 23.72 -6.64
CA CYS A 248 0.90 23.33 -5.50
C CYS A 248 1.36 21.99 -4.94
N PHE A 249 1.48 21.92 -3.62
CA PHE A 249 1.78 20.71 -2.86
C PHE A 249 0.50 20.12 -2.28
N VAL A 250 0.12 18.93 -2.74
CA VAL A 250 -1.03 18.19 -2.21
C VAL A 250 -0.55 17.25 -1.12
N ILE A 251 -0.81 17.58 0.13
CA ILE A 251 -0.27 16.89 1.30
C ILE A 251 -1.23 15.82 1.78
N CYS A 252 -0.75 14.57 1.84
CA CYS A 252 -1.40 13.45 2.53
C CYS A 252 -0.60 13.13 3.79
N SER A 253 -1.25 13.17 4.95
CA SER A 253 -0.60 13.00 6.25
C SER A 253 -1.47 12.18 7.20
N ASN A 254 -0.84 11.32 7.99
CA ASN A 254 -1.55 10.57 9.03
C ASN A 254 -1.81 11.40 10.31
N LYS A 255 -1.39 12.67 10.34
CA LYS A 255 -1.64 13.63 11.43
C LYS A 255 -2.10 14.98 10.87
N SER A 256 -2.72 15.79 11.72
CA SER A 256 -3.06 17.18 11.40
C SER A 256 -1.80 17.95 11.02
N VAL A 257 -1.88 18.69 9.92
CA VAL A 257 -0.81 19.54 9.40
C VAL A 257 -1.24 20.99 9.61
N PRO A 258 -0.58 21.75 10.50
CA PRO A 258 -0.84 23.18 10.66
C PRO A 258 -0.48 23.94 9.37
N GLU A 259 -1.32 24.88 8.96
CA GLU A 259 -1.06 25.69 7.77
C GLU A 259 0.17 26.59 7.97
N GLU A 260 0.43 27.06 9.21
CA GLU A 260 1.58 27.88 9.55
C GLU A 260 2.95 27.20 9.32
N ASP A 261 2.99 25.87 9.16
CA ASP A 261 4.23 25.14 8.94
C ASP A 261 4.78 25.26 7.51
N PHE A 262 3.98 25.78 6.57
CA PHE A 262 4.35 25.92 5.14
C PHE A 262 4.20 27.36 4.61
N PRO A 263 4.81 28.37 5.26
CA PRO A 263 4.68 29.76 4.84
C PRO A 263 5.30 29.97 3.44
N GLY A 264 4.58 30.71 2.59
CA GLY A 264 5.02 31.03 1.22
C GLY A 264 4.92 29.87 0.23
N MET A 265 4.28 28.76 0.60
CA MET A 265 3.99 27.64 -0.29
C MET A 265 2.48 27.46 -0.46
N HIS A 266 2.05 27.09 -1.66
CA HIS A 266 0.66 26.71 -1.89
C HIS A 266 0.48 25.24 -1.53
N CYS A 267 -0.14 24.98 -0.38
CA CYS A 267 -0.42 23.64 0.10
C CYS A 267 -1.92 23.37 0.15
N VAL A 268 -2.32 22.16 -0.26
CA VAL A 268 -3.69 21.65 -0.14
C VAL A 268 -3.63 20.35 0.64
N LEU A 269 -4.36 20.27 1.74
CA LEU A 269 -4.41 19.05 2.57
C LEU A 269 -5.47 18.08 2.04
N SER A 270 -5.09 16.83 1.82
CA SER A 270 -6.04 15.75 1.62
C SER A 270 -6.80 15.50 2.92
N LYS A 271 -8.12 15.34 2.81
CA LYS A 271 -9.01 14.88 3.89
C LYS A 271 -9.56 13.48 3.60
N GLY A 272 -8.90 12.76 2.69
CA GLY A 272 -9.27 11.43 2.27
C GLY A 272 -8.93 10.36 3.31
N ASN A 273 -9.46 9.16 3.10
CA ASN A 273 -8.93 7.96 3.74
C ASN A 273 -7.70 7.43 2.97
N CYS A 274 -7.07 6.35 3.45
CA CYS A 274 -5.83 5.86 2.86
C CYS A 274 -5.90 5.46 1.37
N ILE A 275 -7.05 4.96 0.86
CA ILE A 275 -7.20 4.68 -0.58
C ILE A 275 -7.38 5.97 -1.39
N GLU A 276 -8.09 6.95 -0.84
CA GLU A 276 -8.26 8.26 -1.46
C GLU A 276 -6.93 9.03 -1.50
N ASP A 277 -6.12 8.96 -0.44
CA ASP A 277 -4.77 9.52 -0.40
C ASP A 277 -3.83 8.84 -1.41
N MET A 278 -3.87 7.51 -1.50
CA MET A 278 -3.09 6.77 -2.50
C MET A 278 -3.42 7.24 -3.92
N LEU A 279 -4.71 7.38 -4.23
CA LEU A 279 -5.16 7.82 -5.55
C LEU A 279 -4.87 9.30 -5.81
N THR A 280 -4.95 10.14 -4.78
CA THR A 280 -4.60 11.56 -4.84
C THR A 280 -3.12 11.73 -5.20
N LEU A 281 -2.23 11.05 -4.47
CA LEU A 281 -0.80 11.04 -4.75
C LEU A 281 -0.52 10.50 -6.15
N ALA A 282 -1.16 9.40 -6.54
CA ALA A 282 -1.00 8.80 -7.87
C ALA A 282 -1.48 9.70 -9.04
N SER A 283 -2.31 10.71 -8.77
CA SER A 283 -2.83 11.63 -9.79
C SER A 283 -2.00 12.92 -9.93
N CYS A 284 -1.00 13.11 -9.07
CA CYS A 284 -0.06 14.23 -9.11
C CYS A 284 1.01 14.03 -10.20
N ASP A 285 1.86 15.04 -10.43
CA ASP A 285 2.95 14.95 -11.41
C ASP A 285 4.18 14.20 -10.88
N CYS A 286 4.34 14.18 -9.55
CA CYS A 286 5.40 13.49 -8.82
C CYS A 286 4.91 13.20 -7.40
N VAL A 287 5.43 12.15 -6.78
CA VAL A 287 5.29 11.90 -5.34
C VAL A 287 6.60 12.25 -4.65
N ILE A 288 6.53 13.05 -3.58
CA ILE A 288 7.62 13.25 -2.63
C ILE A 288 7.18 12.64 -1.30
N GLY A 289 7.96 11.75 -0.69
CA GLY A 289 7.56 11.16 0.59
C GLY A 289 8.64 10.37 1.31
N SER A 290 8.33 9.93 2.53
CA SER A 290 9.17 9.01 3.31
C SER A 290 9.40 7.68 2.62
N ASP A 291 10.38 6.90 3.09
CA ASP A 291 10.53 5.47 2.76
C ASP A 291 9.28 4.68 3.19
N SER A 292 8.31 4.57 2.27
CA SER A 292 6.96 4.08 2.56
C SER A 292 6.38 3.30 1.39
N THR A 293 5.72 2.20 1.73
CA THR A 293 4.91 1.40 0.79
C THR A 293 3.78 2.20 0.16
N LEU A 294 3.18 3.18 0.86
CA LEU A 294 2.13 4.04 0.29
C LEU A 294 2.67 4.96 -0.80
N SER A 295 3.81 5.59 -0.57
CA SER A 295 4.45 6.46 -1.57
C SER A 295 4.86 5.66 -2.80
N ALA A 296 5.49 4.50 -2.61
CA ALA A 296 5.87 3.62 -3.70
C ALA A 296 4.66 3.08 -4.46
N LEU A 297 3.59 2.71 -3.76
CA LEU A 297 2.37 2.24 -4.40
C LEU A 297 1.65 3.32 -5.18
N SER A 298 1.61 4.55 -4.66
CA SER A 298 0.99 5.68 -5.37
C SER A 298 1.76 6.02 -6.65
N SER A 299 3.10 6.09 -6.56
CA SER A 299 3.98 6.29 -7.71
C SER A 299 3.86 5.16 -8.73
N TRP A 300 3.84 3.90 -8.26
CA TRP A 300 3.59 2.76 -9.13
C TRP A 300 2.22 2.86 -9.76
N TRP A 301 1.16 3.16 -9.03
CA TRP A 301 -0.20 3.19 -9.58
C TRP A 301 -0.38 4.28 -10.63
N GLY A 302 0.17 5.47 -10.39
CA GLY A 302 0.12 6.62 -11.30
C GLY A 302 1.09 6.56 -12.47
N ASP A 303 2.10 5.69 -12.41
CA ASP A 303 3.27 5.73 -13.30
C ASP A 303 3.96 7.11 -13.29
N ILE A 304 4.25 7.60 -12.08
CA ILE A 304 4.88 8.90 -11.85
C ILE A 304 6.11 8.74 -10.97
N PRO A 305 7.11 9.63 -11.05
CA PRO A 305 8.33 9.50 -10.25
C PRO A 305 8.04 9.61 -8.75
N LEU A 306 8.82 8.87 -7.95
CA LEU A 306 8.87 8.98 -6.50
C LEU A 306 10.23 9.52 -6.06
N ILE A 307 10.22 10.65 -5.36
CA ILE A 307 11.38 11.23 -4.68
C ILE A 307 11.28 10.88 -3.20
N ALA A 308 12.27 10.14 -2.70
CA ALA A 308 12.37 9.84 -1.27
C ALA A 308 12.91 11.07 -0.53
N MET A 309 12.26 11.45 0.57
CA MET A 309 12.74 12.52 1.45
C MET A 309 13.97 12.07 2.23
N GLN A 310 15.01 12.90 2.21
CA GLN A 310 16.32 12.64 2.80
C GLN A 310 16.94 13.94 3.31
N GLU A 311 17.77 13.85 4.34
CA GLU A 311 18.51 15.01 4.86
C GLU A 311 19.41 15.65 3.79
N ASN A 312 20.07 14.80 2.98
CA ASN A 312 20.92 15.21 1.87
C ASN A 312 20.36 14.60 0.57
N PRO A 313 19.52 15.32 -0.18
CA PRO A 313 18.85 14.77 -1.35
C PRO A 313 19.84 14.55 -2.51
N ASP A 314 19.84 13.34 -3.08
CA ASP A 314 20.53 13.03 -4.34
C ASP A 314 19.68 13.48 -5.52
N TRP A 315 19.62 14.79 -5.78
CA TRP A 315 18.75 15.35 -6.82
C TRP A 315 19.10 14.86 -8.23
N GLY A 316 20.39 14.64 -8.51
CA GLY A 316 20.87 14.13 -9.80
C GLY A 316 20.31 12.75 -10.12
N TYR A 317 20.08 11.90 -9.11
CA TYR A 317 19.43 10.60 -9.30
C TYR A 317 17.99 10.70 -9.85
N TYR A 318 17.31 11.82 -9.61
CA TYR A 318 15.91 12.02 -9.97
C TYR A 318 15.69 12.77 -11.29
N THR A 319 16.72 13.41 -11.87
CA THR A 319 16.58 14.34 -13.01
C THR A 319 15.88 13.74 -14.23
N ASP A 320 16.16 12.48 -14.56
CA ASP A 320 15.63 11.85 -15.77
C ASP A 320 14.41 10.94 -15.52
N LYS A 321 13.87 10.94 -14.29
CA LYS A 321 12.77 10.04 -13.91
C LYS A 321 11.43 10.68 -14.27
N LYS A 322 10.72 10.07 -15.24
CA LYS A 322 9.42 10.55 -15.73
C LYS A 322 8.23 9.67 -15.35
N GLY A 323 8.49 8.42 -14.99
CA GLY A 323 7.46 7.47 -14.56
C GLY A 323 7.90 6.70 -13.34
N TYR A 324 7.22 5.60 -13.03
CA TYR A 324 7.62 4.74 -11.93
C TYR A 324 9.01 4.12 -12.19
N PHE A 325 9.80 3.99 -11.12
CA PHE A 325 11.07 3.27 -11.12
C PHE A 325 11.34 2.67 -9.74
N GLU A 326 12.21 1.67 -9.71
CA GLU A 326 12.70 1.08 -8.45
C GLU A 326 13.63 2.08 -7.76
N ASN A 327 13.15 2.70 -6.69
CA ASN A 327 13.89 3.76 -6.02
C ASN A 327 14.86 3.17 -4.97
N LYS A 328 16.18 3.30 -5.20
CA LYS A 328 17.23 2.82 -4.28
C LYS A 328 17.12 3.34 -2.84
N TYR A 329 16.39 4.43 -2.63
CA TYR A 329 16.18 5.05 -1.32
C TYR A 329 14.88 4.67 -0.64
N VAL A 330 14.04 3.88 -1.30
CA VAL A 330 12.76 3.39 -0.76
C VAL A 330 12.92 1.90 -0.44
N THR A 331 13.44 1.62 0.75
CA THR A 331 13.79 0.26 1.17
C THR A 331 12.61 -0.53 1.75
N ALA A 332 11.56 0.15 2.25
CA ALA A 332 10.37 -0.47 2.84
C ALA A 332 9.61 -1.40 1.88
N VAL A 333 9.83 -1.21 0.58
CA VAL A 333 9.21 -2.00 -0.49
C VAL A 333 9.96 -3.30 -0.73
N HIS A 334 11.26 -3.39 -0.43
CA HIS A 334 12.14 -4.53 -0.70
C HIS A 334 12.32 -4.93 -2.17
N TYR A 335 12.66 -3.95 -3.02
CA TYR A 335 13.00 -4.17 -4.44
C TYR A 335 13.88 -5.42 -4.70
#